data_AF-A0A6V7IJU4-F1
#
_entry.id   AF-A0A6V7IJU4-F1
#
_cell.length_a   1.000
_cell.length_b   1.000
_cell.length_c   1.000
_cell.angle_alpha   90.00
_cell.angle_beta   90.00
_cell.angle_gamma   90.00
#
_symmetry.space_group_name_H-M   'P 1'
#
loop_
_entity.id
_entity.type
_entity.pdbx_description
1 polymer ?
#
loop_
_entity_poly.entity_id
_entity_poly.type
_entity_poly.pdbx_seq_one_letter_code
_entity_poly.pdbx_strand_id
1 'polypeptide(L)'
;VILPGEGKDRIFRVSIKWLAQVSLYALEEALEGRTRQIPYDAILALDVVMRHLPSMTYTPVGRSFFSTPDGYYHPLGGGREVWFGFHQSVRPSQWKMMLNIDVSATAFYKAQPVIEFMCEVLDIRDVNEQRKPLTDSQRVKFTKEIKGLKIEITHCGTMRRKYRVCNVTRKPAQMQSFPLQLENGQTVECTVAKYFLDKYKMKLRYPHLPCLQVGQEHKHTYLPLEVCNIVAGQRCIKKLTDMQTSTMIKATARSAPDREREINNLVRRADFNNDSYVQEFGLTISNSMMEVRGRVLPPPKLQYGGRVSSLTGQ
;
A
#
# COMPACT_ATOMS: atom_id res chain seq x y z
N VAL A 1 16.66 -1.77 6.08
CA VAL A 1 15.37 -2.49 6.17
C VAL A 1 15.32 -3.34 7.42
N ILE A 2 14.65 -2.89 8.48
CA ILE A 2 14.39 -3.72 9.66
C ILE A 2 13.16 -4.57 9.37
N LEU A 3 13.38 -5.75 8.78
CA LEU A 3 12.33 -6.76 8.71
C LEU A 3 12.04 -7.25 10.16
N PRO A 4 10.90 -7.88 10.47
CA PRO A 4 10.62 -8.43 11.80
C PRO A 4 11.29 -9.80 11.98
N GLY A 5 12.12 -9.98 13.01
CA GLY A 5 12.79 -11.23 13.38
C GLY A 5 12.73 -11.42 14.91
N GLU A 6 12.85 -12.67 15.38
CA GLU A 6 12.57 -13.09 16.77
C GLU A 6 13.60 -12.62 17.82
N GLY A 7 14.09 -11.38 17.76
CA GLY A 7 15.21 -10.94 18.60
C GLY A 7 16.50 -11.78 18.40
N LYS A 8 16.51 -12.63 17.36
CA LYS A 8 17.68 -13.37 16.88
C LYS A 8 18.16 -12.70 15.60
N ASP A 9 19.47 -12.58 15.46
CA ASP A 9 20.10 -12.10 14.24
C ASP A 9 19.61 -12.91 13.04
N ARG A 10 19.26 -12.21 11.96
CA ARG A 10 18.96 -12.88 10.71
C ARG A 10 20.24 -13.09 9.94
N ILE A 11 20.59 -14.36 9.78
CA ILE A 11 21.73 -14.78 8.98
C ILE A 11 21.30 -14.81 7.53
N PHE A 12 21.91 -13.95 6.71
CA PHE A 12 21.75 -13.96 5.26
C PHE A 12 23.05 -14.46 4.62
N ARG A 13 22.94 -15.28 3.58
CA ARG A 13 24.07 -15.64 2.70
C ARG A 13 23.84 -14.94 1.37
N VAL A 14 24.77 -14.07 0.98
CA VAL A 14 24.68 -13.27 -0.25
C VAL A 14 25.85 -13.65 -1.16
N SER A 15 25.58 -13.99 -2.41
CA SER A 15 26.58 -14.18 -3.45
C SER A 15 26.41 -13.12 -4.53
N ILE A 16 27.51 -12.50 -4.93
CA ILE A 16 27.54 -11.49 -6.00
C ILE A 16 28.40 -12.07 -7.12
N LYS A 17 27.83 -12.14 -8.32
CA LYS A 17 28.50 -12.65 -9.52
C LYS A 17 28.30 -11.67 -10.66
N TRP A 18 29.38 -11.28 -11.31
CA TRP A 18 29.31 -10.49 -12.55
C TRP A 18 28.51 -11.26 -13.61
N LEU A 19 27.60 -10.56 -14.30
CA LEU A 19 26.70 -11.16 -15.29
C LEU A 19 26.97 -10.66 -16.71
N ALA A 20 26.95 -9.34 -16.90
CA ALA A 20 27.07 -8.72 -18.20
C ALA A 20 27.49 -7.24 -18.08
N GLN A 21 27.91 -6.65 -19.20
CA GLN A 21 28.09 -5.23 -19.37
C GLN A 21 26.94 -4.67 -20.21
N VAL A 22 26.29 -3.60 -19.72
CA VAL A 22 25.16 -2.94 -20.39
C VAL A 22 25.68 -1.69 -21.12
N SER A 23 25.40 -1.58 -22.42
CA SER A 23 25.90 -0.47 -23.25
C SER A 23 24.85 0.64 -23.39
N LEU A 24 25.07 1.78 -22.73
CA LEU A 24 24.25 2.99 -22.94
C LEU A 24 24.52 3.65 -24.30
N TYR A 25 25.72 3.45 -24.85
CA TYR A 25 26.04 3.90 -26.21
C TYR A 25 25.15 3.20 -27.25
N ALA A 26 24.96 1.87 -27.12
CA ALA A 26 24.05 1.15 -28.00
C ALA A 26 22.58 1.65 -27.89
N LEU A 27 22.18 2.14 -26.71
CA LEU A 27 20.87 2.75 -26.52
C LEU A 27 20.79 4.09 -27.26
N GLU A 28 21.81 4.93 -27.17
CA GLU A 28 21.91 6.20 -27.91
C GLU A 28 21.85 5.99 -29.42
N GLU A 29 22.64 5.06 -29.95
CA GLU A 29 22.60 4.63 -31.37
C GLU A 29 21.20 4.20 -31.81
N ALA A 30 20.48 3.47 -30.96
CA ALA A 30 19.13 3.01 -31.25
C ALA A 30 18.09 4.16 -31.23
N LEU A 31 18.22 5.12 -30.30
CA LEU A 31 17.33 6.29 -30.22
C LEU A 31 17.52 7.24 -31.41
N GLU A 32 18.74 7.35 -31.93
CA GLU A 32 19.05 8.10 -33.15
C GLU A 32 18.65 7.37 -34.45
N GLY A 33 18.10 6.15 -34.33
CA GLY A 33 17.64 5.36 -35.47
C GLY A 33 18.75 4.68 -36.27
N ARG A 34 20.00 4.68 -35.77
CA ARG A 34 21.12 3.95 -36.40
C ARG A 34 20.94 2.43 -36.27
N THR A 35 20.25 1.99 -35.21
CA THR A 35 19.89 0.58 -35.00
C THR A 35 18.37 0.43 -34.85
N ARG A 36 17.79 -0.63 -35.44
CA ARG A 36 16.34 -0.89 -35.36
C ARG A 36 15.89 -1.43 -34.00
N GLN A 37 16.76 -2.12 -33.28
CA GLN A 37 16.46 -2.77 -32.01
C GLN A 37 16.88 -1.88 -30.85
N ILE A 38 15.95 -1.62 -29.94
CA ILE A 38 16.23 -0.88 -28.71
C ILE A 38 16.76 -1.86 -27.66
N PRO A 39 17.94 -1.63 -27.07
CA PRO A 39 18.50 -2.51 -26.03
C PRO A 39 17.67 -2.41 -24.74
N TYR A 40 16.88 -3.44 -24.46
CA TYR A 40 15.94 -3.44 -23.33
C TYR A 40 16.63 -3.55 -21.97
N ASP A 41 17.79 -4.21 -21.91
CA ASP A 41 18.66 -4.29 -20.74
C ASP A 41 19.16 -2.90 -20.31
N ALA A 42 19.50 -2.03 -21.27
CA ALA A 42 19.86 -0.63 -21.00
C ALA A 42 18.67 0.16 -20.42
N ILE A 43 17.47 -0.01 -20.99
CA ILE A 43 16.26 0.63 -20.44
C ILE A 43 15.99 0.14 -19.01
N LEU A 44 16.12 -1.16 -18.76
CA LEU A 44 15.90 -1.75 -17.45
C LEU A 44 16.93 -1.25 -16.43
N ALA A 45 18.21 -1.15 -16.82
CA ALA A 45 19.26 -0.59 -15.97
C ALA A 45 18.93 0.85 -15.57
N LEU A 46 18.51 1.69 -16.52
CA LEU A 46 18.07 3.06 -16.25
C LEU A 46 16.82 3.10 -15.34
N ASP A 47 15.83 2.23 -15.56
CA ASP A 47 14.64 2.14 -14.68
C ASP A 47 15.05 1.79 -13.24
N VAL A 48 15.99 0.87 -13.05
CA VAL A 48 16.49 0.49 -11.71
C VAL A 48 17.22 1.65 -11.04
N VAL A 49 18.10 2.36 -11.75
CA VAL A 49 18.81 3.55 -11.23
C VAL A 49 17.79 4.59 -10.77
N MET A 50 16.90 5.01 -11.67
CA MET A 50 15.91 6.05 -11.38
C MET A 50 14.95 5.68 -10.24
N ARG A 51 14.77 4.38 -9.96
CA ARG A 51 13.83 3.89 -8.95
C ARG A 51 14.49 3.53 -7.63
N HIS A 52 15.82 3.59 -7.52
CA HIS A 52 16.54 3.09 -6.36
C HIS A 52 16.19 3.87 -5.08
N LEU A 53 16.44 5.19 -5.06
CA LEU A 53 16.12 6.05 -3.93
C LEU A 53 14.62 6.06 -3.56
N PRO A 54 13.66 6.25 -4.49
CA PRO A 54 12.26 6.26 -4.14
C PRO A 54 11.76 4.88 -3.64
N SER A 55 12.37 3.77 -4.05
CA SER A 55 12.03 2.43 -3.52
C SER A 55 12.45 2.24 -2.06
N MET A 56 13.44 2.99 -1.59
CA MET A 56 13.87 2.98 -0.19
C MET A 56 13.12 3.99 0.67
N THR A 57 12.67 5.09 0.05
CA THR A 57 12.06 6.23 0.75
C THR A 57 10.54 6.10 0.85
N TYR A 58 9.90 5.55 -0.18
CA TYR A 58 8.44 5.44 -0.29
C TYR A 58 7.96 3.99 -0.24
N THR A 59 6.65 3.79 -0.24
CA THR A 59 6.05 2.47 -0.40
C THR A 59 5.85 2.17 -1.89
N PRO A 60 6.63 1.26 -2.50
CA PRO A 60 6.48 0.91 -3.90
C PRO A 60 5.24 0.05 -4.14
N VAL A 61 4.46 0.43 -5.15
CA VAL A 61 3.28 -0.30 -5.63
C VAL A 61 3.32 -0.34 -7.16
N GLY A 62 3.75 -1.47 -7.71
CA GLY A 62 3.93 -1.60 -9.16
C GLY A 62 5.03 -0.66 -9.66
N ARG A 63 4.65 0.33 -10.50
CA ARG A 63 5.53 1.40 -11.00
C ARG A 63 5.30 2.74 -10.30
N SER A 64 4.51 2.75 -9.23
CA SER A 64 4.20 3.94 -8.46
C SER A 64 4.83 3.89 -7.06
N PHE A 65 4.99 5.07 -6.47
CA PHE A 65 5.52 5.27 -5.13
C PHE A 65 4.53 6.10 -4.31
N PHE A 66 4.22 5.66 -3.10
CA PHE A 66 3.25 6.29 -2.21
C PHE A 66 3.86 6.59 -0.84
N SER A 67 3.47 7.71 -0.25
CA SER A 67 3.86 8.10 1.11
C SER A 67 2.65 8.16 2.02
N THR A 68 2.90 8.11 3.32
CA THR A 68 1.88 8.42 4.32
C THR A 68 1.34 9.84 4.08
N PRO A 69 0.05 10.09 4.36
CA PRO A 69 -0.50 11.43 4.33
C PRO A 69 0.28 12.41 5.21
N ASP A 70 0.63 13.56 4.64
CA ASP A 70 1.30 14.66 5.34
C ASP A 70 0.64 15.97 4.91
N GLY A 71 0.08 16.70 5.87
CA GLY A 71 -0.71 17.91 5.61
C GLY A 71 -2.08 17.69 4.96
N TYR A 72 -2.55 16.44 4.80
CA TYR A 72 -3.90 16.13 4.30
C TYR A 72 -4.50 14.90 5.02
N TYR A 73 -5.83 14.82 5.04
CA TYR A 73 -6.56 13.70 5.66
C TYR A 73 -7.79 13.34 4.83
N HIS A 74 -7.77 12.17 4.21
CA HIS A 74 -8.86 11.65 3.37
C HIS A 74 -9.25 10.23 3.77
N PRO A 75 -9.99 10.07 4.88
CA PRO A 75 -10.51 8.78 5.28
C PRO A 75 -11.56 8.30 4.28
N LEU A 76 -11.52 7.02 3.96
CA LEU A 76 -12.55 6.35 3.16
C LEU A 76 -13.60 5.65 4.05
N GLY A 77 -13.30 5.49 5.35
CA GLY A 77 -14.07 4.67 6.29
C GLY A 77 -13.74 3.18 6.16
N GLY A 78 -14.16 2.38 7.14
CA GLY A 78 -13.82 0.95 7.21
C GLY A 78 -12.32 0.69 7.40
N GLY A 79 -11.61 1.60 8.07
CA GLY A 79 -10.18 1.52 8.35
C GLY A 79 -9.28 1.79 7.15
N ARG A 80 -9.80 2.49 6.14
CA ARG A 80 -9.10 2.79 4.88
C ARG A 80 -8.96 4.30 4.70
N GLU A 81 -7.92 4.70 4.00
CA GLU A 81 -7.62 6.10 3.66
C GLU A 81 -6.96 6.19 2.28
N VAL A 82 -6.98 7.39 1.70
CA VAL A 82 -6.29 7.67 0.44
C VAL A 82 -4.84 8.06 0.72
N TRP A 83 -3.90 7.41 0.03
CA TRP A 83 -2.53 7.90 -0.07
C TRP A 83 -2.29 8.44 -1.48
N PHE A 84 -1.69 9.62 -1.56
CA PHE A 84 -1.16 10.18 -2.80
C PHE A 84 0.28 9.71 -3.02
N GLY A 85 0.67 9.77 -4.28
CA GLY A 85 1.96 9.30 -4.75
C GLY A 85 2.16 9.67 -6.21
N PHE A 86 3.10 9.01 -6.86
CA PHE A 86 3.39 9.22 -8.27
C PHE A 86 3.75 7.93 -8.98
N HIS A 87 3.32 7.85 -10.24
CA HIS A 87 3.82 6.88 -11.21
C HIS A 87 5.15 7.35 -11.77
N GLN A 88 6.07 6.42 -11.96
CA GLN A 88 7.36 6.66 -12.59
C GLN A 88 7.67 5.54 -13.57
N SER A 89 8.08 5.90 -14.79
CA SER A 89 8.63 4.94 -15.75
C SER A 89 9.59 5.58 -16.72
N VAL A 90 10.69 4.90 -17.01
CA VAL A 90 11.62 5.29 -18.07
C VAL A 90 11.15 4.70 -19.40
N ARG A 91 11.09 5.51 -20.46
CA ARG A 91 10.59 5.09 -21.79
C ARG A 91 11.49 5.61 -22.93
N PRO A 92 11.79 4.80 -23.94
CA PRO A 92 12.43 5.31 -25.15
C PRO A 92 11.46 6.19 -25.95
N SER A 93 12.00 7.16 -26.67
CA SER A 93 11.28 7.99 -27.64
C SER A 93 12.14 8.19 -28.89
N GLN A 94 11.63 8.89 -29.91
CA GLN A 94 12.41 9.22 -31.11
C GLN A 94 13.50 10.27 -30.88
N TRP A 95 13.54 10.91 -29.70
CA TRP A 95 14.50 11.98 -29.41
C TRP A 95 15.47 11.59 -28.30
N LYS A 96 14.95 11.37 -27.10
CA LYS A 96 15.74 10.99 -25.92
C LYS A 96 14.99 9.95 -25.09
N MET A 97 15.66 9.41 -24.08
CA MET A 97 14.96 8.72 -23.00
C MET A 97 14.03 9.69 -22.28
N MET A 98 12.81 9.25 -22.01
CA MET A 98 11.77 10.02 -21.35
C MET A 98 11.49 9.45 -19.97
N LEU A 99 11.58 10.33 -18.96
CA LEU A 99 11.04 10.04 -17.64
C LEU A 99 9.56 10.41 -17.63
N ASN A 100 8.69 9.40 -17.68
CA ASN A 100 7.25 9.61 -17.62
C ASN A 100 6.78 9.60 -16.16
N ILE A 101 6.30 10.76 -15.70
CA ILE A 101 5.81 11.02 -14.34
C ILE A 101 4.33 11.41 -14.39
N ASP A 102 3.55 10.85 -13.47
CA ASP A 102 2.16 11.24 -13.26
C ASP A 102 1.80 11.16 -11.78
N VAL A 103 0.91 12.04 -11.31
CA VAL A 103 0.36 11.94 -9.96
C VAL A 103 -0.59 10.75 -9.87
N SER A 104 -0.58 10.08 -8.72
CA SER A 104 -1.37 8.87 -8.49
C SER A 104 -1.96 8.87 -7.09
N ALA A 105 -3.09 8.18 -6.92
CA ALA A 105 -3.73 8.00 -5.63
C ALA A 105 -4.26 6.56 -5.51
N THR A 106 -4.11 5.95 -4.34
CA THR A 106 -4.66 4.61 -4.09
C THR A 106 -5.03 4.43 -2.62
N ALA A 107 -5.88 3.44 -2.34
CA ALA A 107 -6.36 3.17 -1.00
C ALA A 107 -5.34 2.36 -0.19
N PHE A 108 -5.08 2.77 1.05
CA PHE A 108 -4.29 2.08 2.04
C PHE A 108 -5.11 1.84 3.30
N TYR A 109 -4.72 0.85 4.10
CA TYR A 109 -5.25 0.68 5.45
C TYR A 109 -4.57 1.69 6.39
N LYS A 110 -5.38 2.35 7.21
CA LYS A 110 -4.91 3.28 8.24
C LYS A 110 -4.01 2.55 9.22
N ALA A 111 -2.90 3.18 9.60
CA ALA A 111 -2.06 2.72 10.70
C ALA A 111 -2.72 3.11 12.03
N GLN A 112 -3.44 2.18 12.65
CA GLN A 112 -4.26 2.47 13.84
C GLN A 112 -4.45 1.23 14.73
N PRO A 113 -4.88 1.39 15.99
CA PRO A 113 -5.27 0.28 16.85
C PRO A 113 -6.32 -0.63 16.19
N VAL A 114 -6.18 -1.94 16.38
CA VAL A 114 -7.13 -2.91 15.81
C VAL A 114 -8.54 -2.72 16.36
N ILE A 115 -8.66 -2.23 17.60
CA ILE A 115 -9.97 -1.86 18.19
C ILE A 115 -10.65 -0.77 17.36
N GLU A 116 -9.94 0.31 16.99
CA GLU A 116 -10.48 1.39 16.16
C GLU A 116 -10.80 0.89 14.75
N PHE A 117 -9.92 0.07 14.17
CA PHE A 117 -10.18 -0.59 12.88
C PHE A 117 -11.46 -1.43 12.91
N MET A 118 -11.67 -2.22 13.97
CA MET A 118 -12.91 -2.98 14.17
C MET A 118 -14.12 -2.05 14.25
N CYS A 119 -14.02 -0.96 15.00
CA CYS A 119 -15.12 0.00 15.15
C CYS A 119 -15.51 0.62 13.80
N GLU A 120 -14.54 1.05 13.00
CA GLU A 120 -14.79 1.57 11.65
C GLU A 120 -15.42 0.54 10.70
N VAL A 121 -15.01 -0.74 10.78
CA VAL A 121 -15.56 -1.81 9.93
C VAL A 121 -16.99 -2.17 10.33
N LEU A 122 -17.28 -2.16 11.63
CA LEU A 122 -18.57 -2.57 12.20
C LEU A 122 -19.53 -1.41 12.41
N ASP A 123 -19.12 -0.17 12.10
CA ASP A 123 -19.88 1.05 12.34
C ASP A 123 -20.27 1.24 13.82
N ILE A 124 -19.30 0.95 14.71
CA ILE A 124 -19.45 1.12 16.15
C ILE A 124 -18.87 2.49 16.52
N ARG A 125 -19.69 3.35 17.13
CA ARG A 125 -19.27 4.71 17.52
C ARG A 125 -18.35 4.73 18.72
N ASP A 126 -18.68 3.97 19.76
CA ASP A 126 -17.87 3.83 20.96
C ASP A 126 -17.73 2.35 21.33
N VAL A 127 -16.49 1.88 21.44
CA VAL A 127 -16.19 0.51 21.86
C VAL A 127 -16.65 0.22 23.29
N ASN A 128 -16.77 1.24 24.15
CA ASN A 128 -17.22 1.06 25.53
C ASN A 128 -18.72 0.71 25.64
N GLU A 129 -19.51 1.06 24.62
CA GLU A 129 -20.92 0.65 24.51
C GLU A 129 -21.04 -0.83 24.10
N GLN A 130 -20.03 -1.36 23.41
CA GLN A 130 -19.95 -2.77 23.03
C GLN A 130 -19.58 -3.64 24.23
N ARG A 131 -20.50 -3.79 25.20
CA ARG A 131 -20.30 -4.64 26.40
C ARG A 131 -20.53 -6.13 26.14
N LYS A 132 -21.18 -6.47 25.03
CA LYS A 132 -21.48 -7.86 24.64
C LYS A 132 -20.45 -8.36 23.61
N PRO A 133 -20.20 -9.69 23.56
CA PRO A 133 -19.44 -10.28 22.46
C PRO A 133 -20.02 -9.90 21.10
N LEU A 134 -19.18 -9.88 20.07
CA LEU A 134 -19.65 -9.66 18.70
C LEU A 134 -20.64 -10.75 18.30
N THR A 135 -21.71 -10.37 17.61
CA THR A 135 -22.59 -11.33 16.93
C THR A 135 -21.81 -12.11 15.86
N ASP A 136 -22.28 -13.30 15.49
CA ASP A 136 -21.60 -14.09 14.45
C ASP A 136 -21.50 -13.33 13.11
N SER A 137 -22.52 -12.52 12.77
CA SER A 137 -22.50 -11.66 11.57
C SER A 137 -21.41 -10.58 11.65
N GLN A 138 -21.34 -9.84 12.76
CA GLN A 138 -20.30 -8.84 12.98
C GLN A 138 -18.91 -9.46 12.97
N ARG A 139 -18.73 -10.59 13.66
CA ARG A 139 -17.46 -11.31 13.67
C ARG A 139 -17.04 -11.71 12.26
N VAL A 140 -17.93 -12.31 11.47
CA VAL A 140 -17.62 -12.71 10.08
C VAL A 140 -17.29 -11.49 9.21
N LYS A 141 -18.02 -10.38 9.35
CA LYS A 141 -17.72 -9.12 8.65
C LYS A 141 -16.32 -8.61 9.00
N PHE A 142 -15.99 -8.56 10.29
CA PHE A 142 -14.67 -8.17 10.77
C PHE A 142 -13.56 -9.11 10.31
N THR A 143 -13.76 -10.43 10.40
CA THR A 143 -12.80 -11.44 9.90
C THR A 143 -12.50 -11.23 8.42
N LYS A 144 -13.54 -11.00 7.60
CA LYS A 144 -13.38 -10.74 6.17
C LYS A 144 -12.50 -9.53 5.90
N GLU A 145 -12.57 -8.50 6.74
CA GLU A 145 -11.77 -7.27 6.58
C GLU A 145 -10.34 -7.41 7.09
N ILE A 146 -10.12 -8.01 8.26
CA ILE A 146 -8.79 -8.07 8.88
C ILE A 146 -7.94 -9.26 8.42
N LYS A 147 -8.55 -10.36 7.95
CA LYS A 147 -7.79 -11.54 7.49
C LYS A 147 -6.85 -11.14 6.35
N GLY A 148 -5.59 -11.55 6.49
CA GLY A 148 -4.51 -11.25 5.58
C GLY A 148 -3.73 -9.97 5.90
N LEU A 149 -4.22 -9.09 6.77
CA LEU A 149 -3.49 -7.87 7.14
C LEU A 149 -2.34 -8.19 8.10
N LYS A 150 -1.28 -7.38 8.01
CA LYS A 150 -0.17 -7.39 8.98
C LYS A 150 -0.54 -6.48 10.15
N ILE A 151 -0.31 -6.98 11.35
CA ILE A 151 -0.44 -6.25 12.60
C ILE A 151 0.88 -6.25 13.33
N GLU A 152 1.05 -5.34 14.28
CA GLU A 152 2.16 -5.32 15.21
C GLU A 152 1.69 -5.27 16.65
N ILE A 153 2.45 -5.91 17.54
CA ILE A 153 2.10 -5.99 18.95
C ILE A 153 2.54 -4.74 19.71
N THR A 154 1.77 -4.39 20.73
CA THR A 154 2.04 -3.21 21.59
C THR A 154 2.39 -3.56 23.04
N HIS A 155 2.19 -4.80 23.47
CA HIS A 155 2.31 -5.22 24.88
C HIS A 155 3.73 -5.60 25.34
N CYS A 156 4.71 -5.71 24.43
CA CYS A 156 6.09 -6.12 24.75
C CYS A 156 7.07 -4.94 24.80
N GLY A 157 6.71 -3.86 25.50
CA GLY A 157 7.57 -2.67 25.64
C GLY A 157 7.93 -2.05 24.29
N THR A 158 9.23 -1.92 24.01
CA THR A 158 9.77 -1.38 22.74
C THR A 158 9.70 -2.38 21.58
N MET A 159 9.49 -3.67 21.84
CA MET A 159 9.44 -4.70 20.80
C MET A 159 8.14 -4.61 19.99
N ARG A 160 8.23 -4.20 18.73
CA ARG A 160 7.11 -4.14 17.78
C ARG A 160 7.11 -5.33 16.82
N ARG A 161 6.91 -6.54 17.35
CA ARG A 161 6.87 -7.76 16.53
C ARG A 161 5.65 -7.73 15.60
N LYS A 162 5.88 -7.99 14.32
CA LYS A 162 4.83 -8.00 13.28
C LYS A 162 4.35 -9.41 13.00
N TYR A 163 3.05 -9.56 12.79
CA TYR A 163 2.40 -10.81 12.42
C TYR A 163 1.42 -10.60 11.29
N ARG A 164 1.09 -11.66 10.54
CA ARG A 164 -0.03 -11.65 9.60
C ARG A 164 -1.23 -12.36 10.23
N VAL A 165 -2.40 -11.72 10.18
CA VAL A 165 -3.66 -12.28 10.68
C VAL A 165 -4.15 -13.34 9.72
N CYS A 166 -4.39 -14.54 10.23
CA CYS A 166 -4.95 -15.66 9.46
C CYS A 166 -6.42 -15.93 9.81
N ASN A 167 -6.85 -15.59 11.03
CA ASN A 167 -8.24 -15.75 11.43
C ASN A 167 -8.64 -14.84 12.61
N VAL A 168 -9.92 -14.86 12.97
CA VAL A 168 -10.47 -14.26 14.19
C VAL A 168 -11.24 -15.34 14.95
N THR A 169 -10.98 -15.48 16.25
CA THR A 169 -11.56 -16.56 17.05
C THR A 169 -13.06 -16.40 17.22
N ARG A 170 -13.78 -17.52 17.33
CA ARG A 170 -15.21 -17.51 17.67
C ARG A 170 -15.43 -17.22 19.16
N LYS A 171 -14.58 -17.80 20.02
CA LYS A 171 -14.63 -17.55 21.46
C LYS A 171 -13.97 -16.19 21.79
N PRO A 172 -14.48 -15.45 22.78
CA PRO A 172 -13.87 -14.23 23.27
C PRO A 172 -12.56 -14.52 24.02
N ALA A 173 -11.71 -13.51 24.22
CA ALA A 173 -10.39 -13.66 24.86
C ALA A 173 -10.46 -14.29 26.26
N GLN A 174 -11.53 -14.04 27.02
CA GLN A 174 -11.75 -14.67 28.33
C GLN A 174 -12.06 -16.17 28.29
N MET A 175 -12.52 -16.70 27.16
CA MET A 175 -12.89 -18.12 26.98
C MET A 175 -12.03 -18.85 25.94
N GLN A 176 -11.29 -18.12 25.11
CA GLN A 176 -10.39 -18.71 24.14
C GLN A 176 -9.18 -19.29 24.88
N SER A 177 -9.02 -20.60 24.82
CA SER A 177 -7.89 -21.32 25.40
C SER A 177 -6.88 -21.79 24.37
N PHE A 178 -5.69 -22.11 24.84
CA PHE A 178 -4.64 -22.76 24.08
C PHE A 178 -3.78 -23.65 25.01
N PRO A 179 -3.14 -24.69 24.47
CA PRO A 179 -2.21 -25.51 25.24
C PRO A 179 -0.94 -24.70 25.53
N LEU A 180 -0.69 -24.45 26.82
CA LEU A 180 0.50 -23.77 27.32
C LEU A 180 1.43 -24.79 27.98
N GLN A 181 2.64 -24.92 27.46
CA GLN A 181 3.70 -25.66 28.13
C GLN A 181 4.31 -24.82 29.25
N LEU A 182 4.29 -25.38 30.47
CA LEU A 182 4.94 -24.82 31.65
C LEU A 182 6.41 -25.24 31.69
N GLU A 183 7.20 -24.55 32.53
CA GLU A 183 8.65 -24.82 32.67
C GLU A 183 8.95 -26.24 33.18
N ASN A 184 8.02 -26.85 33.91
CA ASN A 184 8.11 -28.24 34.38
C ASN A 184 7.77 -29.28 33.29
N GLY A 185 7.57 -28.86 32.04
CA GLY A 185 7.21 -29.73 30.91
C GLY A 185 5.73 -30.11 30.83
N GLN A 186 4.91 -29.77 31.83
CA GLN A 186 3.47 -30.03 31.81
C GLN A 186 2.76 -29.11 30.82
N THR A 187 1.81 -29.63 30.05
CA THR A 187 0.93 -28.82 29.21
C THR A 187 -0.41 -28.59 29.92
N VAL A 188 -0.79 -27.33 30.09
CA VAL A 188 -2.06 -26.93 30.70
C VAL A 188 -2.88 -26.09 29.72
N GLU A 189 -4.20 -26.24 29.74
CA GLU A 189 -5.08 -25.33 29.01
C GLU A 189 -5.13 -23.97 29.73
N CYS A 190 -4.74 -22.91 29.03
CA CYS A 190 -4.73 -21.55 29.56
C CYS A 190 -5.55 -20.63 28.66
N THR A 191 -6.41 -19.78 29.24
CA THR A 191 -7.14 -18.78 28.45
C THR A 191 -6.24 -17.61 28.08
N VAL A 192 -6.52 -16.97 26.96
CA VAL A 192 -5.76 -15.80 26.50
C VAL A 192 -5.78 -14.69 27.56
N ALA A 193 -6.95 -14.39 28.14
CA ALA A 193 -7.04 -13.39 29.19
C ALA A 193 -6.19 -13.72 30.43
N LYS A 194 -6.21 -14.99 30.89
CA LYS A 194 -5.40 -15.44 32.02
C LYS A 194 -3.91 -15.35 31.71
N TYR A 195 -3.49 -15.81 30.54
CA TYR A 195 -2.09 -15.74 30.12
C TYR A 195 -1.56 -14.29 30.09
N PHE A 196 -2.34 -13.35 29.57
CA PHE A 196 -1.93 -11.93 29.55
C PHE A 196 -1.85 -11.31 30.94
N LEU A 197 -2.76 -11.70 31.85
CA LEU A 197 -2.72 -11.28 33.25
C LEU A 197 -1.48 -11.86 33.96
N ASP A 198 -1.22 -13.16 33.82
CA ASP A 198 -0.16 -13.85 34.55
C ASP A 198 1.23 -13.48 34.02
N LYS A 199 1.43 -13.51 32.70
CA LYS A 199 2.73 -13.30 32.05
C LYS A 199 3.10 -11.83 31.87
N TYR A 200 2.14 -11.00 31.46
CA TYR A 200 2.41 -9.59 31.13
C TYR A 200 1.85 -8.62 32.19
N LYS A 201 1.25 -9.13 33.27
CA LYS A 201 0.61 -8.32 34.32
C LYS A 201 -0.43 -7.34 33.75
N MET A 202 -1.08 -7.75 32.66
CA MET A 202 -2.00 -6.93 31.88
C MET A 202 -3.43 -7.45 32.02
N LYS A 203 -4.27 -6.68 32.72
CA LYS A 203 -5.73 -6.92 32.73
C LYS A 203 -6.33 -6.36 31.43
N LEU A 204 -6.86 -7.26 30.61
CA LEU A 204 -7.55 -6.90 29.37
C LEU A 204 -8.76 -6.00 29.66
N ARG A 205 -8.91 -4.90 28.91
CA ARG A 205 -10.06 -3.99 29.00
C ARG A 205 -11.27 -4.56 28.27
N TYR A 206 -11.04 -5.31 27.20
CA TYR A 206 -12.10 -5.88 26.35
C TYR A 206 -12.04 -7.41 26.27
N PRO A 207 -12.11 -8.12 27.42
CA PRO A 207 -11.95 -9.58 27.46
C PRO A 207 -13.09 -10.36 26.77
N HIS A 208 -14.23 -9.70 26.55
CA HIS A 208 -15.41 -10.22 25.82
C HIS A 208 -15.28 -10.11 24.29
N LEU A 209 -14.26 -9.44 23.76
CA LEU A 209 -13.98 -9.40 22.31
C LEU A 209 -13.16 -10.62 21.86
N PRO A 210 -13.21 -11.01 20.58
CA PRO A 210 -12.43 -12.13 20.07
C PRO A 210 -10.93 -11.82 20.00
N CYS A 211 -10.12 -12.84 19.72
CA CYS A 211 -8.69 -12.71 19.46
C CYS A 211 -8.39 -12.78 17.96
N LEU A 212 -7.28 -12.19 17.55
CA LEU A 212 -6.66 -12.45 16.25
C LEU A 212 -5.85 -13.74 16.35
N GLN A 213 -6.12 -14.70 15.46
CA GLN A 213 -5.19 -15.80 15.21
C GLN A 213 -4.17 -15.33 14.18
N VAL A 214 -2.89 -15.52 14.50
CA VAL A 214 -1.79 -15.03 13.67
C VAL A 214 -0.74 -16.09 13.38
N GLY A 215 0.01 -15.91 12.29
CA GLY A 215 1.02 -16.86 11.87
C GLY A 215 0.42 -18.06 11.14
N GLN A 216 0.82 -19.27 11.52
CA GLN A 216 0.37 -20.50 10.87
C GLN A 216 -1.02 -20.90 11.39
N GLU A 217 -1.98 -21.18 10.50
CA GLU A 217 -3.38 -21.50 10.86
C GLU A 217 -3.52 -22.75 11.75
N HIS A 218 -2.59 -23.71 11.66
CA HIS A 218 -2.58 -24.90 12.52
C HIS A 218 -1.95 -24.66 13.91
N LYS A 219 -1.41 -23.46 14.16
CA LYS A 219 -0.83 -23.08 15.46
C LYS A 219 -1.80 -22.20 16.26
N HIS A 220 -1.63 -22.25 17.58
CA HIS A 220 -2.51 -21.60 18.56
C HIS A 220 -1.95 -20.25 19.04
N THR A 221 -1.50 -19.39 18.12
CA THR A 221 -1.03 -18.04 18.48
C THR A 221 -2.18 -17.04 18.39
N TYR A 222 -2.69 -16.63 19.56
CA TYR A 222 -3.81 -15.73 19.69
C TYR A 222 -3.40 -14.41 20.33
N LEU A 223 -3.84 -13.30 19.76
CA LEU A 223 -3.58 -11.95 20.26
C LEU A 223 -4.90 -11.21 20.53
N PRO A 224 -5.11 -10.67 21.75
CA PRO A 224 -6.23 -9.74 22.00
C PRO A 224 -6.19 -8.54 21.04
N LEU A 225 -7.36 -8.03 20.66
CA LEU A 225 -7.43 -6.89 19.73
C LEU A 225 -6.73 -5.64 20.28
N GLU A 226 -6.83 -5.41 21.60
CA GLU A 226 -6.30 -4.22 22.27
C GLU A 226 -4.77 -4.14 22.35
N VAL A 227 -4.08 -5.23 22.02
CA VAL A 227 -2.60 -5.28 22.00
C VAL A 227 -2.02 -5.28 20.60
N CYS A 228 -2.83 -4.92 19.58
CA CYS A 228 -2.46 -4.95 18.17
C CYS A 228 -2.74 -3.63 17.47
N ASN A 229 -1.81 -3.19 16.63
CA ASN A 229 -2.00 -2.09 15.67
C ASN A 229 -1.93 -2.62 14.23
N ILE A 230 -2.71 -2.05 13.32
CA ILE A 230 -2.54 -2.25 11.88
C ILE A 230 -1.21 -1.62 11.45
N VAL A 231 -0.36 -2.40 10.77
CA VAL A 231 0.93 -1.90 10.27
C VAL A 231 0.70 -0.92 9.12
N ALA A 232 1.43 0.21 9.12
CA ALA A 232 1.40 1.21 8.06
C ALA A 232 1.85 0.67 6.68
N GLY A 233 1.48 1.38 5.60
CA GLY A 233 1.95 1.08 4.25
C GLY A 233 1.35 -0.17 3.62
N GLN A 234 0.20 -0.63 4.12
CA GLN A 234 -0.52 -1.77 3.54
C GLN A 234 -1.58 -1.31 2.55
N ARG A 235 -1.32 -1.51 1.26
CA ARG A 235 -2.29 -1.21 0.20
C ARG A 235 -3.57 -2.03 0.35
N CYS A 236 -4.71 -1.39 0.19
CA CYS A 236 -6.00 -2.06 0.08
C CYS A 236 -6.17 -2.66 -1.32
N ILE A 237 -6.12 -3.98 -1.42
CA ILE A 237 -6.35 -4.73 -2.67
C ILE A 237 -7.83 -5.12 -2.81
N LYS A 238 -8.57 -5.15 -1.70
CA LYS A 238 -10.00 -5.47 -1.70
C LYS A 238 -10.77 -4.35 -2.42
N LYS A 239 -11.84 -4.73 -3.12
CA LYS A 239 -12.74 -3.77 -3.77
C LYS A 239 -13.27 -2.78 -2.74
N LEU A 240 -13.23 -1.51 -3.08
CA LEU A 240 -13.88 -0.45 -2.31
C LEU A 240 -15.40 -0.59 -2.43
N THR A 241 -16.12 -0.21 -1.37
CA THR A 241 -17.57 -0.05 -1.45
C THR A 241 -17.94 1.12 -2.37
N ASP A 242 -19.19 1.21 -2.80
CA ASP A 242 -19.63 2.30 -3.68
C ASP A 242 -19.47 3.67 -3.01
N MET A 243 -19.72 3.75 -1.69
CA MET A 243 -19.49 4.95 -0.89
C MET A 243 -18.00 5.31 -0.83
N GLN A 244 -17.13 4.35 -0.50
CA GLN A 244 -15.68 4.55 -0.50
C GLN A 244 -15.16 4.97 -1.88
N THR A 245 -15.70 4.39 -2.95
CA THR A 245 -15.34 4.75 -4.33
C THR A 245 -15.74 6.19 -4.64
N SER A 246 -16.95 6.61 -4.25
CA SER A 246 -17.40 8.00 -4.40
C SER A 246 -16.48 8.97 -3.64
N THR A 247 -16.15 8.67 -2.39
CA THR A 247 -15.24 9.49 -1.58
C THR A 247 -13.85 9.56 -2.19
N MET A 248 -13.32 8.43 -2.69
CA MET A 248 -12.03 8.38 -3.37
C MET A 248 -12.02 9.27 -4.61
N ILE A 249 -13.03 9.16 -5.48
CA ILE A 249 -13.15 9.98 -6.69
C ILE A 249 -13.20 11.47 -6.33
N LYS A 250 -14.01 11.85 -5.34
CA LYS A 250 -14.11 13.25 -4.90
C LYS A 250 -12.78 13.79 -4.37
N ALA A 251 -12.01 12.97 -3.66
CA ALA A 251 -10.71 13.37 -3.14
C ALA A 251 -9.64 13.53 -4.25
N THR A 252 -9.72 12.75 -5.32
CA THR A 252 -8.65 12.63 -6.32
C THR A 252 -8.96 13.28 -7.67
N ALA A 253 -10.22 13.65 -7.94
CA ALA A 253 -10.59 14.32 -9.19
C ALA A 253 -9.87 15.68 -9.30
N ARG A 254 -9.20 15.89 -10.44
CA ARG A 254 -8.48 17.12 -10.78
C ARG A 254 -8.76 17.49 -12.22
N SER A 255 -8.83 18.79 -12.50
CA SER A 255 -8.86 19.29 -13.87
C SER A 255 -7.50 19.05 -14.55
N ALA A 256 -7.44 19.07 -15.89
CA ALA A 256 -6.18 18.91 -16.60
C ALA A 256 -5.13 19.99 -16.21
N PRO A 257 -5.47 21.30 -16.14
CA PRO A 257 -4.52 22.32 -15.68
C PRO A 257 -4.02 22.12 -14.25
N ASP A 258 -4.89 21.65 -13.34
CA ASP A 258 -4.48 21.41 -11.95
C ASP A 258 -3.56 20.20 -11.86
N ARG A 259 -3.86 19.12 -12.59
CA ARG A 259 -3.01 17.93 -12.65
C ARG A 259 -1.64 18.25 -13.23
N GLU A 260 -1.58 19.05 -14.30
CA GLU A 260 -0.33 19.52 -14.87
C GLU A 260 0.51 20.30 -13.84
N ARG A 261 -0.13 21.21 -13.09
CA ARG A 261 0.52 21.96 -12.02
C ARG A 261 1.03 21.06 -10.89
N GLU A 262 0.25 20.07 -10.48
CA GLU A 262 0.66 19.09 -9.46
C GLU A 262 1.87 18.27 -9.93
N ILE A 263 1.89 17.80 -11.18
CA ILE A 263 3.03 17.06 -11.75
C ILE A 263 4.27 17.95 -11.80
N ASN A 264 4.15 19.19 -12.29
CA ASN A 264 5.27 20.14 -12.34
C ASN A 264 5.84 20.44 -10.95
N ASN A 265 4.97 20.63 -9.95
CA ASN A 265 5.39 20.82 -8.56
C ASN A 265 6.07 19.56 -8.00
N LEU A 266 5.59 18.37 -8.34
CA LEU A 266 6.19 17.11 -7.93
C LEU A 266 7.59 16.94 -8.50
N VAL A 267 7.77 17.17 -9.80
CA VAL A 267 9.09 17.07 -10.45
C VAL A 267 10.09 18.04 -9.83
N ARG A 268 9.68 19.28 -9.54
CA ARG A 268 10.53 20.28 -8.85
C ARG A 268 10.91 19.84 -7.44
N ARG A 269 9.99 19.25 -6.68
CA ARG A 269 10.25 18.78 -5.31
C ARG A 269 11.08 17.49 -5.28
N ALA A 270 10.91 16.63 -6.28
CA ALA A 270 11.67 15.39 -6.39
C ALA A 270 13.16 15.65 -6.63
N ASP A 271 13.49 16.78 -7.27
CA ASP A 271 14.86 17.24 -7.50
C ASP A 271 15.79 16.12 -7.99
N PHE A 272 15.37 15.41 -9.04
CA PHE A 272 16.02 14.18 -9.51
C PHE A 272 17.52 14.36 -9.80
N ASN A 273 17.95 15.57 -10.16
CA ASN A 273 19.36 15.87 -10.44
C ASN A 273 20.23 15.95 -9.17
N ASN A 274 19.63 15.99 -7.98
CA ASN A 274 20.29 15.96 -6.68
C ASN A 274 20.21 14.57 -6.01
N ASP A 275 19.61 13.58 -6.68
CA ASP A 275 19.67 12.18 -6.24
C ASP A 275 21.09 11.63 -6.48
N SER A 276 21.76 11.19 -5.41
CA SER A 276 23.12 10.67 -5.45
C SER A 276 23.27 9.48 -6.40
N TYR A 277 22.25 8.62 -6.53
CA TYR A 277 22.29 7.48 -7.44
C TYR A 277 22.14 7.91 -8.90
N VAL A 278 21.37 8.96 -9.17
CA VAL A 278 21.23 9.52 -10.52
C VAL A 278 22.54 10.20 -10.94
N GLN A 279 23.17 10.95 -10.04
CA GLN A 279 24.46 11.60 -10.27
C GLN A 279 25.60 10.60 -10.50
N GLU A 280 25.64 9.51 -9.74
CA GLU A 280 26.65 8.44 -9.90
C GLU A 280 26.64 7.85 -11.31
N PHE A 281 25.47 7.76 -11.95
CA PHE A 281 25.31 7.27 -13.32
C PHE A 281 25.41 8.37 -14.39
N GLY A 282 25.76 9.61 -14.00
CA GLY A 282 25.93 10.73 -14.92
C GLY A 282 24.65 11.16 -15.64
N LEU A 283 23.47 10.87 -15.05
CA LEU A 283 22.18 11.18 -15.66
C LEU A 283 21.76 12.63 -15.35
N THR A 284 21.06 13.25 -16.28
CA THR A 284 20.46 14.57 -16.10
C THR A 284 19.04 14.57 -16.62
N ILE A 285 18.11 15.08 -15.80
CA ILE A 285 16.68 15.08 -16.04
C ILE A 285 16.21 16.52 -16.22
N SER A 286 15.42 16.76 -17.27
CA SER A 286 14.75 18.05 -17.45
C SER A 286 13.64 18.24 -16.41
N ASN A 287 13.55 19.45 -15.86
CA ASN A 287 12.48 19.84 -14.92
C ASN A 287 11.22 20.37 -15.63
N SER A 288 11.24 20.48 -16.96
CA SER A 288 10.09 20.91 -17.77
C SER A 288 9.47 19.73 -18.51
N MET A 289 8.14 19.76 -18.64
CA MET A 289 7.44 18.85 -19.55
C MET A 289 7.93 19.04 -20.98
N MET A 290 8.00 17.95 -21.74
CA MET A 290 8.38 17.99 -23.14
C MET A 290 7.26 18.60 -23.98
N GLU A 291 7.60 19.61 -24.79
CA GLU A 291 6.67 20.19 -25.75
C GLU A 291 6.54 19.30 -26.99
N VAL A 292 5.29 19.06 -27.41
CA VAL A 292 4.99 18.26 -28.59
C VAL A 292 3.87 18.93 -29.39
N ARG A 293 4.03 18.99 -30.72
CA ARG A 293 3.02 19.55 -31.61
C ARG A 293 1.92 18.53 -31.92
N GLY A 294 0.75 18.71 -31.31
CA GLY A 294 -0.45 17.91 -31.60
C GLY A 294 -1.18 18.33 -32.89
N ARG A 295 -2.14 17.50 -33.33
CA ARG A 295 -3.09 17.79 -34.42
C ARG A 295 -4.50 17.37 -34.00
N VAL A 296 -5.51 18.21 -34.27
CA VAL A 296 -6.93 17.89 -34.05
C VAL A 296 -7.50 17.37 -35.37
N LEU A 297 -7.87 16.09 -35.41
CA LEU A 297 -8.48 15.49 -36.59
C LEU A 297 -9.96 15.89 -36.70
N PRO A 298 -10.50 16.12 -37.91
CA PRO A 298 -11.92 16.40 -38.08
C PRO A 298 -12.76 15.18 -37.66
N PRO A 299 -13.86 15.35 -36.90
CA PRO A 299 -14.73 14.25 -36.53
C PRO A 299 -15.46 13.67 -37.74
N PRO A 300 -15.77 12.36 -37.76
CA PRO A 300 -16.58 11.77 -38.83
C PRO A 300 -18.03 12.30 -38.76
N LYS A 301 -18.72 12.28 -39.91
CA LYS A 301 -20.17 12.55 -39.95
C LYS A 301 -20.94 11.32 -39.50
N LEU A 302 -21.93 11.52 -38.63
CA LEU A 302 -22.83 10.47 -38.17
C LEU A 302 -24.08 10.46 -39.07
N GLN A 303 -24.31 9.35 -39.77
CA GLN A 303 -25.56 9.14 -40.50
C GLN A 303 -26.57 8.43 -39.59
N TYR A 304 -27.69 9.08 -39.33
CA TYR A 304 -28.82 8.51 -38.60
C TYR A 304 -29.88 7.98 -39.57
N GLY A 305 -30.71 7.05 -39.10
CA GLY A 305 -31.92 6.62 -39.81
C GLY A 305 -33.14 7.51 -39.49
N GLY A 306 -34.26 7.24 -40.17
CA GLY A 306 -35.53 7.94 -39.95
C GLY A 306 -35.79 9.10 -40.90
N ARG A 307 -37.03 9.62 -40.91
CA ARG A 307 -37.40 10.81 -41.70
C ARG A 307 -37.02 12.06 -40.92
N VAL A 308 -36.08 12.85 -41.42
CA VAL A 308 -35.89 14.23 -41.00
C VAL A 308 -37.03 15.03 -41.65
N SER A 309 -38.09 15.34 -40.91
CA SER A 309 -39.10 16.30 -41.38
C SER A 309 -38.39 17.65 -41.54
N SER A 310 -38.10 18.04 -42.77
CA SER A 310 -37.62 19.37 -43.09
C SER A 310 -38.70 20.37 -42.66
N LEU A 311 -38.52 21.01 -41.50
CA LEU A 311 -39.24 22.23 -41.16
C LEU A 311 -38.65 23.34 -42.03
N THR A 312 -39.06 23.38 -43.29
CA THR A 312 -38.97 24.58 -44.12
C THR A 312 -40.07 25.53 -43.63
N GLY A 313 -39.72 26.35 -42.65
CA GLY A 313 -40.49 27.55 -42.31
C GLY A 313 -40.16 28.65 -43.29
N GLN A 314 -41.20 29.16 -43.96
CA GLN A 314 -41.22 30.39 -44.76
C GLN A 314 -40.89 31.62 -43.91
#